data_AF-A0A355BU78-F1
#
_entry.id   AF-A0A355BU78-F1
#
_cell.length_a   1.000
_cell.length_b   1.000
_cell.length_c   1.000
_cell.angle_alpha   90.00
_cell.angle_beta   90.00
_cell.angle_gamma   90.00
#
_symmetry.space_group_name_H-M   'P 1'
#
loop_
_entity.id
_entity.type
_entity.pdbx_description
1 polymer ?
#
loop_
_entity_poly.entity_id
_entity_poly.type
_entity_poly.pdbx_seq_one_letter_code
_entity_poly.pdbx_strand_id
1 'polypeptide(L)'
;MVLMMWTSAQAQTRADKALVLQECIDLKGLQEYYPKDGDGGIRRLYIVQDPIAFPEGLAVAKAGKFPALLSKAQLDGGQIHAYFRFSQFDFTDTTALAVFVYHYEEMQSVQVTVELKKENYEWFVTRSSIEKTNKSL
;
A
#
# COMPACT_ATOMS: atom_id res chain seq x y z
N MET A 1 -13.12 -39.23 12.39
CA MET A 1 -13.28 -38.32 11.24
C MET A 1 -12.75 -36.96 11.66
N VAL A 2 -11.47 -36.67 11.40
CA VAL A 2 -10.86 -35.37 11.71
C VAL A 2 -11.06 -34.50 10.49
N LEU A 3 -12.09 -33.65 10.51
CA LEU A 3 -12.35 -32.71 9.43
C LEU A 3 -11.48 -31.48 9.63
N MET A 4 -10.51 -31.32 8.74
CA MET A 4 -9.61 -30.17 8.63
C MET A 4 -10.42 -28.86 8.52
N MET A 5 -10.33 -28.00 9.55
CA MET A 5 -10.81 -26.61 9.51
C MET A 5 -9.63 -25.62 9.56
N TRP A 6 -8.66 -25.76 8.66
CA TRP A 6 -7.46 -24.91 8.63
C TRP A 6 -7.43 -23.94 7.43
N THR A 7 -8.48 -23.88 6.61
CA THR A 7 -8.52 -23.08 5.37
C THR A 7 -9.10 -21.67 5.55
N SER A 8 -9.90 -21.42 6.57
CA SER A 8 -10.58 -20.13 6.78
C SER A 8 -9.65 -19.02 7.29
N ALA A 9 -8.72 -19.35 8.19
CA ALA A 9 -7.81 -18.36 8.78
C ALA A 9 -6.89 -17.69 7.72
N GLN A 10 -6.29 -18.48 6.82
CA GLN A 10 -5.41 -17.92 5.77
C GLN A 10 -6.16 -17.03 4.76
N ALA A 11 -7.40 -17.38 4.43
CA ALA A 11 -8.22 -16.58 3.52
C ALA A 11 -8.61 -15.23 4.14
N GLN A 12 -8.98 -15.23 5.42
CA GLN A 12 -9.29 -14.00 6.18
C GLN A 12 -8.06 -13.08 6.27
N THR A 13 -6.89 -13.63 6.63
CA THR A 13 -5.64 -12.86 6.71
C THR A 13 -5.24 -12.25 5.36
N ARG A 14 -5.50 -12.94 4.23
CA ARG A 14 -5.24 -12.40 2.89
C ARG A 14 -6.21 -11.28 2.52
N ALA A 15 -7.49 -11.42 2.84
CA ALA A 15 -8.50 -10.38 2.61
C ALA A 15 -8.20 -9.13 3.46
N ASP A 16 -7.87 -9.30 4.74
CA ASP A 16 -7.52 -8.20 5.63
C ASP A 16 -6.27 -7.46 5.16
N LYS A 17 -5.25 -8.18 4.69
CA LYS A 17 -4.06 -7.57 4.07
C LYS A 17 -4.43 -6.70 2.86
N ALA A 18 -5.35 -7.16 2.01
CA ALA A 18 -5.82 -6.37 0.87
C ALA A 18 -6.56 -5.11 1.32
N LEU A 19 -7.46 -5.22 2.31
CA LEU A 19 -8.23 -4.10 2.84
C LEU A 19 -7.32 -3.05 3.49
N VAL A 20 -6.37 -3.46 4.33
CA VAL A 20 -5.43 -2.53 4.95
C VAL A 20 -4.56 -1.82 3.90
N LEU A 21 -4.11 -2.55 2.87
CA LEU A 21 -3.35 -1.96 1.77
C LEU A 21 -4.22 -0.98 0.96
N GLN A 22 -5.49 -1.31 0.74
CA GLN A 22 -6.46 -0.42 0.08
C GLN A 22 -6.60 0.89 0.84
N GLU A 23 -6.80 0.84 2.17
CA GLU A 23 -6.88 2.03 3.02
C GLU A 23 -5.61 2.90 2.94
N CYS A 24 -4.42 2.28 2.85
CA CYS A 24 -3.18 3.01 2.66
C CYS A 24 -3.12 3.76 1.33
N ILE A 25 -3.65 3.18 0.25
CA ILE A 25 -3.69 3.76 -1.10
C ILE A 25 -4.85 4.77 -1.24
N ASP A 26 -5.90 4.63 -0.44
CA ASP A 26 -7.04 5.54 -0.43
C ASP A 26 -6.89 6.70 0.54
N LEU A 27 -5.79 6.74 1.29
CA LEU A 27 -5.48 7.83 2.19
C LEU A 27 -5.65 9.19 1.49
N LYS A 28 -6.56 10.01 2.02
CA LYS A 28 -6.98 11.27 1.38
C LYS A 28 -5.80 12.22 1.12
N GLY A 29 -4.86 12.30 2.06
CA GLY A 29 -3.68 13.15 1.95
C GLY A 29 -2.65 12.67 0.93
N LEU A 30 -2.78 11.45 0.38
CA LEU A 30 -1.89 10.98 -0.69
C LEU A 30 -2.38 11.31 -2.10
N GLN A 31 -3.67 11.64 -2.25
CA GLN A 31 -4.30 11.77 -3.57
C GLN A 31 -3.71 12.88 -4.44
N GLU A 32 -3.16 13.92 -3.80
CA GLU A 32 -2.48 15.04 -4.48
C GLU A 32 -1.14 14.64 -5.11
N TYR A 33 -0.47 13.62 -4.56
CA TYR A 33 0.84 13.16 -5.03
C TYR A 33 0.74 12.08 -6.13
N TYR A 34 -0.46 11.62 -6.46
CA TYR A 34 -0.61 10.55 -7.45
C TYR A 34 -0.41 11.05 -8.87
N PRO A 35 0.45 10.37 -9.66
CA PRO A 35 0.73 10.78 -11.03
C PRO A 35 -0.55 10.77 -11.84
N LYS A 36 -0.75 11.81 -12.67
CA LYS A 36 -1.92 11.95 -13.52
C LYS A 36 -1.59 11.67 -15.00
N ASP A 37 -2.51 11.06 -15.73
CA ASP A 37 -2.45 10.97 -17.19
C ASP A 37 -2.83 12.31 -17.84
N GLY A 38 -2.81 12.39 -19.18
CA GLY A 38 -3.09 13.62 -19.92
C GLY A 38 -4.51 14.16 -19.71
N ASP A 39 -5.44 13.30 -19.28
CA ASP A 39 -6.85 13.64 -19.01
C ASP A 39 -7.10 13.90 -17.51
N GLY A 40 -6.05 13.93 -16.68
CA GLY A 40 -6.14 14.17 -15.24
C GLY A 40 -6.51 12.93 -14.40
N GLY A 41 -6.64 11.76 -15.01
CA GLY A 41 -6.89 10.49 -14.34
C GLY A 41 -5.64 9.96 -13.62
N ILE A 42 -5.81 9.25 -12.51
CA ILE A 42 -4.68 8.66 -11.77
C ILE A 42 -4.04 7.54 -12.63
N ARG A 43 -2.73 7.61 -12.87
CA ARG A 43 -1.97 6.54 -13.52
C ARG A 43 -1.91 5.31 -12.62
N ARG A 44 -1.53 4.16 -13.19
CA ARG A 44 -1.28 2.95 -12.41
C ARG A 44 -0.24 3.24 -11.32
N LEU A 45 -0.53 2.81 -10.11
CA LEU A 45 0.38 2.88 -8.96
C LEU A 45 1.29 1.65 -8.93
N TYR A 46 2.46 1.81 -8.30
CA TYR A 46 3.46 0.76 -8.20
C TYR A 46 3.85 0.53 -6.75
N ILE A 47 4.06 -0.73 -6.36
CA ILE A 47 4.50 -1.10 -5.01
C ILE A 47 5.79 -1.91 -5.14
N VAL A 48 6.86 -1.42 -4.52
CA VAL A 48 8.15 -2.11 -4.48
C VAL A 48 8.13 -3.14 -3.37
N GLN A 49 8.47 -4.38 -3.70
CA GLN A 49 8.51 -5.53 -2.80
C GLN A 49 9.84 -5.63 -2.05
N ASP A 50 10.21 -4.56 -1.31
CA ASP A 50 11.43 -4.50 -0.49
C ASP A 50 11.30 -3.45 0.64
N PRO A 51 11.41 -3.82 1.92
CA PRO A 51 11.58 -5.17 2.47
C PRO A 51 10.28 -6.00 2.55
N ILE A 52 9.12 -5.36 2.41
CA ILE A 52 7.82 -6.03 2.55
C ILE A 52 7.32 -6.54 1.20
N ALA A 53 6.98 -7.83 1.14
CA ALA A 53 6.37 -8.45 -0.03
C ALA A 53 4.86 -8.62 0.14
N PHE A 54 4.14 -8.43 -0.95
CA PHE A 54 2.69 -8.63 -1.05
C PHE A 54 2.39 -9.79 -1.99
N PRO A 55 1.43 -10.67 -1.67
CA PRO A 55 1.04 -11.73 -2.60
C PRO A 55 0.44 -11.15 -3.88
N GLU A 56 0.62 -11.84 -5.00
CA GLU A 56 -0.05 -11.48 -6.24
C GLU A 56 -1.57 -11.62 -6.13
N GLY A 57 -2.30 -10.88 -6.97
CA GLY A 57 -3.76 -10.94 -7.03
C GLY A 57 -4.46 -10.46 -5.76
N LEU A 58 -3.85 -9.55 -4.99
CA LEU A 58 -4.60 -8.80 -3.97
C LEU A 58 -5.69 -7.96 -4.64
N ALA A 59 -6.88 -8.00 -4.07
CA ALA A 59 -8.03 -7.22 -4.54
C ALA A 59 -7.88 -5.75 -4.12
N VAL A 60 -6.90 -5.06 -4.70
CA VAL A 60 -6.57 -3.66 -4.41
C VAL A 60 -6.57 -2.89 -5.72
N ALA A 61 -7.29 -1.77 -5.78
CA ALA A 61 -7.40 -0.97 -6.99
C ALA A 61 -7.47 0.52 -6.69
N LYS A 62 -6.88 1.34 -7.57
CA LYS A 62 -7.06 2.80 -7.56
C LYS A 62 -7.50 3.27 -8.93
N ALA A 63 -8.58 4.05 -8.98
CA ALA A 63 -9.16 4.56 -10.22
C ALA A 63 -9.37 3.46 -11.29
N GLY A 64 -9.86 2.29 -10.86
CA GLY A 64 -10.08 1.13 -11.73
C GLY A 64 -8.82 0.37 -12.17
N LYS A 65 -7.63 0.76 -11.70
CA LYS A 65 -6.33 0.15 -12.05
C LYS A 65 -5.75 -0.59 -10.85
N PHE A 66 -5.34 -1.85 -11.04
CA PHE A 66 -4.62 -2.62 -10.02
C PHE A 66 -3.17 -2.14 -9.91
N PRO A 67 -2.61 -1.94 -8.70
CA PRO A 67 -1.21 -1.63 -8.52
C PRO A 67 -0.32 -2.74 -9.08
N ALA A 68 0.79 -2.36 -9.72
CA ALA A 68 1.81 -3.31 -10.14
C ALA A 68 2.81 -3.55 -9.00
N LEU A 69 3.10 -4.81 -8.72
CA LEU A 69 4.14 -5.21 -7.76
C LEU A 69 5.48 -5.28 -8.48
N LEU A 70 6.50 -4.64 -7.93
CA LEU A 70 7.82 -4.52 -8.53
C LEU A 70 8.89 -5.10 -7.62
N SER A 71 9.83 -5.83 -8.20
CA SER A 71 11.12 -6.09 -7.57
C SER A 71 12.01 -4.84 -7.59
N LYS A 72 13.01 -4.80 -6.71
CA LYS A 72 14.04 -3.74 -6.71
C LYS A 72 14.75 -3.62 -8.06
N ALA A 73 15.06 -4.75 -8.71
CA ALA A 73 15.73 -4.76 -10.02
C ALA A 73 14.88 -4.11 -11.14
N GLN A 74 13.55 -4.21 -11.07
CA GLN A 74 12.65 -3.56 -12.02
C GLN A 74 12.55 -2.05 -11.80
N LEU A 75 12.74 -1.59 -10.55
CA LEU A 75 12.77 -0.17 -10.23
C LEU A 75 14.03 0.51 -10.81
N ASP A 76 15.19 -0.14 -10.69
CA ASP A 76 16.49 0.38 -11.15
C ASP A 76 16.55 0.57 -12.69
N GLY A 77 15.59 -0.01 -13.43
CA GLY A 77 15.44 0.18 -14.89
C GLY A 77 14.97 1.58 -15.33
N GLY A 78 14.69 2.49 -14.39
CA GLY A 78 14.62 3.94 -14.65
C GLY A 78 13.34 4.49 -15.28
N GLN A 79 12.27 3.70 -15.40
CA GLN A 79 10.99 4.14 -16.00
C GLN A 79 9.89 4.41 -14.97
N ILE A 80 10.15 4.17 -13.68
CA ILE A 80 9.15 4.18 -12.62
C ILE A 80 9.50 5.26 -11.61
N HIS A 81 8.84 6.40 -11.75
CA HIS A 81 9.12 7.61 -10.96
C HIS A 81 8.18 7.78 -9.76
N ALA A 82 7.14 6.96 -9.65
CA ALA A 82 6.20 7.00 -8.55
C ALA A 82 5.87 5.60 -8.03
N TYR A 83 6.14 5.35 -6.74
CA TYR A 83 5.97 4.03 -6.14
C TYR A 83 5.87 4.08 -4.62
N PHE A 84 5.18 3.10 -4.06
CA PHE A 84 5.13 2.82 -2.62
C PHE A 84 6.28 1.89 -2.25
N ARG A 85 6.91 2.17 -1.11
CA ARG A 85 7.87 1.28 -0.46
C ARG A 85 7.52 1.15 1.01
N PHE A 86 6.99 -0.01 1.40
CA PHE A 86 6.59 -0.30 2.77
C PHE A 86 7.79 -0.74 3.59
N SER A 87 8.13 -0.01 4.65
CA SER A 87 9.13 -0.41 5.64
C SER A 87 8.51 -1.24 6.76
N GLN A 88 7.22 -1.04 7.03
CA GLN A 88 6.46 -1.79 8.02
C GLN A 88 5.03 -2.04 7.52
N PHE A 89 4.53 -3.25 7.73
CA PHE A 89 3.15 -3.62 7.43
C PHE A 89 2.73 -4.75 8.37
N ASP A 90 2.35 -4.37 9.59
CA ASP A 90 1.96 -5.30 10.64
C ASP A 90 0.46 -5.17 10.90
N PHE A 91 -0.21 -6.30 11.14
CA PHE A 91 -1.60 -6.29 11.53
C PHE A 91 -1.95 -7.49 12.40
N THR A 92 -2.96 -7.29 13.24
CA THR A 92 -3.63 -8.29 14.05
C THR A 92 -5.05 -8.49 13.51
N ASP A 93 -5.89 -9.22 14.22
CA ASP A 93 -7.31 -9.36 13.88
C ASP A 93 -8.09 -8.02 13.98
N THR A 94 -7.59 -7.04 14.74
CA THR A 94 -8.33 -5.80 15.04
C THR A 94 -7.55 -4.51 14.85
N THR A 95 -6.24 -4.56 14.67
CA THR A 95 -5.39 -3.37 14.51
C THR A 95 -4.37 -3.57 13.40
N ALA A 96 -3.96 -2.50 12.75
CA ALA A 96 -2.87 -2.52 11.78
C ALA A 96 -2.02 -1.26 11.85
N LEU A 97 -0.75 -1.42 11.52
CA LEU A 97 0.23 -0.35 11.39
C LEU A 97 0.97 -0.52 10.06
N ALA A 98 0.86 0.48 9.21
CA ALA A 98 1.62 0.56 7.97
C ALA A 98 2.54 1.79 8.00
N VAL A 99 3.82 1.58 7.74
CA VAL A 99 4.80 2.66 7.54
C VAL A 99 5.40 2.48 6.16
N PHE A 100 5.34 3.52 5.35
CA PHE A 100 5.84 3.48 3.98
C PHE A 100 6.33 4.84 3.51
N VAL A 101 7.19 4.81 2.51
CA VAL A 101 7.56 5.99 1.74
C VAL A 101 6.85 5.91 0.40
N TYR A 102 6.18 6.99 0.00
CA TYR A 102 5.65 7.15 -1.33
C TYR A 102 6.52 8.14 -2.10
N HIS A 103 7.17 7.65 -3.16
CA HIS A 103 7.90 8.45 -4.12
C HIS A 103 6.93 8.92 -5.20
N TYR A 104 7.00 10.18 -5.62
CA TYR A 104 6.05 10.75 -6.60
C TYR A 104 6.68 11.62 -7.68
N GLU A 105 7.96 11.97 -7.55
CA GLU A 105 8.82 12.60 -8.57
C GLU A 105 10.26 12.12 -8.36
N GLU A 106 11.19 12.36 -9.29
CA GLU A 106 12.55 11.79 -9.27
C GLU A 106 13.29 11.91 -7.93
N MET A 107 13.04 12.99 -7.17
CA MET A 107 13.69 13.21 -5.87
C MET A 107 12.73 13.58 -4.75
N GLN A 108 11.42 13.45 -4.96
CA GLN A 108 10.42 13.81 -3.97
C GLN A 108 9.73 12.57 -3.39
N SER A 109 9.62 12.58 -2.06
CA SER A 109 8.89 11.55 -1.34
C SER A 109 8.18 12.10 -0.11
N VAL A 110 7.16 11.36 0.31
CA VAL A 110 6.54 11.53 1.62
C VAL A 110 6.68 10.24 2.41
N GLN A 111 7.04 10.36 3.67
CA GLN A 111 6.92 9.27 4.63
C GLN A 111 5.51 9.31 5.21
N VAL A 112 4.87 8.14 5.26
CA VAL A 112 3.51 7.97 5.72
C VAL A 112 3.47 6.91 6.80
N THR A 113 2.80 7.23 7.90
CA THR A 113 2.46 6.29 8.95
C THR A 113 0.95 6.24 9.06
N VAL A 114 0.37 5.04 9.01
CA VAL A 114 -1.07 4.81 9.11
C VAL A 114 -1.34 3.78 10.19
N GLU A 115 -2.15 4.16 11.17
CA GLU A 115 -2.72 3.26 12.17
C GLU A 115 -4.18 3.01 11.78
N LEU A 116 -4.58 1.73 11.79
CA LEU A 116 -5.92 1.31 11.45
C LEU A 116 -6.50 0.42 12.55
N LYS A 117 -7.83 0.45 12.66
CA LYS A 117 -8.60 -0.43 13.52
C LYS A 117 -9.71 -1.10 12.72
N LYS A 118 -9.97 -2.37 13.01
CA LYS A 118 -11.08 -3.11 12.44
C LYS A 118 -12.32 -3.00 13.34
N GLU A 119 -13.43 -2.56 12.78
CA GLU A 119 -14.74 -2.54 13.43
C GLU A 119 -15.78 -3.13 12.46
N ASN A 120 -16.63 -4.05 12.92
CA ASN A 120 -17.66 -4.68 12.09
C ASN A 120 -17.17 -5.25 10.75
N TYR A 121 -15.99 -5.87 10.74
CA TYR A 121 -15.30 -6.41 9.55
C TYR A 121 -14.73 -5.38 8.57
N GLU A 122 -14.84 -4.09 8.87
CA GLU A 122 -14.28 -3.00 8.07
C GLU A 122 -13.06 -2.39 8.75
N TRP A 123 -12.08 -1.97 7.96
CA TRP A 123 -10.87 -1.31 8.45
C TRP A 123 -11.02 0.20 8.35
N PHE A 124 -10.68 0.91 9.42
CA PHE A 124 -10.76 2.36 9.48
C PHE A 124 -9.42 2.95 9.88
N VAL A 125 -8.98 3.98 9.17
CA VAL A 125 -7.82 4.78 9.57
C VAL A 125 -8.16 5.55 10.84
N THR A 126 -7.50 5.23 11.95
CA THR A 126 -7.65 5.94 13.22
C THR A 126 -6.66 7.09 13.36
N ARG A 127 -5.47 6.94 12.76
CA ARG A 127 -4.44 7.97 12.73
C ARG A 127 -3.62 7.87 11.47
N SER A 128 -3.24 9.01 10.91
CA SER A 128 -2.27 9.08 9.82
C SER A 128 -1.33 10.28 9.99
N SER A 129 -0.05 10.11 9.65
CA SER A 129 0.91 11.20 9.47
C SER A 129 1.47 11.14 8.06
N ILE A 130 1.66 12.30 7.44
CA ILE A 130 2.32 12.46 6.14
C ILE A 130 3.39 13.54 6.30
N GLU A 131 4.64 13.16 6.09
CA GLU A 131 5.79 14.03 6.30
C GLU A 131 6.62 14.07 5.01
N LYS A 132 6.85 15.29 4.48
CA LYS A 132 7.72 15.46 3.31
C LYS A 132 9.15 15.08 3.68
N THR A 133 9.75 14.20 2.89
CA THR A 133 11.14 13.81 3.06
C THR A 133 12.00 14.68 2.16
N ASN A 134 12.68 15.67 2.71
CA ASN A 134 13.75 16.35 1.98
C ASN A 134 14.99 15.47 2.08
N LYS A 135 15.33 14.74 1.03
CA LYS A 135 16.70 14.24 0.92
C LYS A 135 17.60 15.44 0.67
N SER A 136 18.27 15.92 1.71
CA SER A 136 19.52 16.65 1.52
C SER A 136 20.48 15.68 0.84
N LEU A 137 20.90 16.04 -0.38
CA LEU A 137 22.00 15.38 -1.09
C LEU A 137 23.28 15.41 -0.24
#